data_AF-A0A4Y2VUV1-F1
#
_entry.id   AF-A0A4Y2VUV1-F1
#
_cell.length_a   1.000
_cell.length_b   1.000
_cell.length_c   1.000
_cell.angle_alpha   90.00
_cell.angle_beta   90.00
_cell.angle_gamma   90.00
#
_symmetry.space_group_name_H-M   'P 1'
#
loop_
_entity.id
_entity.type
_entity.pdbx_description
1 polymer ?
#
loop_
_entity_poly.entity_id
_entity_poly.type
_entity_poly.pdbx_seq_one_letter_code
_entity_poly.pdbx_strand_id
1 'polypeptide(L)'
;MEVKDFLMGPQLLLLNEKKSPPTFEQRGTKGWPDLSITKGPELTTTCNRKVLYEFSHSDHKYIETDIMINQTKNNYLRFKSANGVTIKR
;
A
#
# COMPACT_ATOMS: atom_id res chain seq x y z
N MET A 1 -0.20 -8.39 -22.17
CA MET A 1 -0.85 -7.54 -21.15
C MET A 1 0.20 -6.59 -20.64
N GLU A 2 0.03 -5.30 -20.89
CA GLU A 2 0.93 -4.28 -20.38
C GLU A 2 0.65 -4.01 -18.90
N VAL A 3 1.63 -3.49 -18.16
CA VAL A 3 1.44 -3.09 -16.75
C VAL A 3 0.31 -2.06 -16.62
N LYS A 4 0.15 -1.20 -17.63
CA LYS A 4 -0.96 -0.24 -17.69
C LYS A 4 -2.32 -0.94 -17.72
N ASP A 5 -2.48 -1.98 -18.53
CA ASP A 5 -3.73 -2.75 -18.61
C ASP A 5 -4.07 -3.40 -17.27
N PHE A 6 -3.04 -3.91 -16.58
CA PHE A 6 -3.17 -4.50 -15.24
C PHE A 6 -3.63 -3.47 -14.20
N LEU A 7 -3.16 -2.22 -14.28
CA LEU A 7 -3.60 -1.16 -13.36
C LEU A 7 -5.03 -0.69 -13.66
N MET A 8 -5.40 -0.61 -14.94
CA MET A 8 -6.69 -0.07 -15.37
C MET A 8 -7.86 -1.04 -15.11
N GLY A 9 -7.69 -2.34 -15.34
CA GLY A 9 -8.77 -3.32 -15.20
C GLY A 9 -9.43 -3.33 -13.81
N PRO A 10 -8.66 -3.55 -12.72
CA PRO A 10 -9.18 -3.56 -11.35
C PRO A 10 -9.28 -2.16 -10.71
N GLN A 11 -8.99 -1.09 -11.47
CA GLN A 11 -8.91 0.29 -10.98
C GLN A 11 -7.92 0.43 -9.81
N LEU A 12 -6.71 -0.06 -10.02
CA LEU A 12 -5.62 0.07 -9.06
C LEU A 12 -4.97 1.46 -9.16
N LEU A 13 -4.55 2.00 -8.02
CA LEU A 13 -3.95 3.32 -7.91
C LEU A 13 -2.47 3.18 -7.58
N LEU A 14 -1.65 4.00 -8.24
CA LEU A 14 -0.21 4.03 -8.03
C LEU A 14 0.13 4.98 -6.87
N LEU A 15 0.91 4.50 -5.90
CA LEU A 15 1.39 5.28 -4.76
C LEU A 15 2.76 5.94 -5.01
N ASN A 16 3.41 5.63 -6.13
CA ASN A 16 4.71 6.22 -6.48
C ASN A 16 4.59 7.73 -6.73
N GLU A 17 5.47 8.49 -6.09
CA GLU A 17 5.57 9.92 -6.33
C GLU A 17 6.31 10.23 -7.64
N LYS A 18 5.77 11.17 -8.42
CA LYS A 18 6.33 11.59 -9.72
C LYS A 18 7.77 12.12 -9.63
N LYS A 19 8.16 12.66 -8.47
CA LYS A 19 9.48 13.27 -8.25
C LYS A 19 10.39 12.40 -7.34
N SER A 20 10.02 11.15 -7.12
CA SER A 20 10.83 10.22 -6.33
C SER A 20 12.18 9.94 -7.02
N PRO A 21 13.26 9.73 -6.25
CA PRO A 21 14.53 9.31 -6.83
C PRO A 21 14.40 7.88 -7.41
N PRO A 22 15.32 7.44 -8.29
CA PRO A 22 15.26 6.12 -8.90
C PRO A 22 15.32 5.02 -7.83
N THR A 23 14.47 4.02 -7.95
CA THR A 23 14.47 2.83 -7.08
C THR A 23 15.49 1.80 -7.53
N PHE A 24 15.97 1.89 -8.77
CA PHE A 24 17.00 1.01 -9.32
C PHE A 24 18.18 1.84 -9.83
N GLU A 25 19.39 1.44 -9.46
CA GLU A 25 20.62 2.05 -9.93
C GLU A 25 21.73 1.01 -10.13
N GLN A 26 22.11 0.75 -11.37
CA GLN A 26 23.15 -0.22 -11.71
C GLN A 26 24.12 0.40 -12.72
N ARG A 27 25.41 0.46 -12.35
CA ARG A 27 26.50 0.98 -13.21
C ARG A 27 26.19 2.36 -13.82
N GLY A 28 25.58 3.26 -13.04
CA GLY A 28 25.20 4.61 -13.47
C GLY A 28 23.88 4.70 -14.24
N THR A 29 23.24 3.57 -14.56
CA THR A 29 21.89 3.55 -15.14
C THR A 29 20.86 3.67 -14.02
N LYS A 30 19.90 4.58 -14.17
CA LYS A 30 18.84 4.85 -13.18
C LYS A 30 17.47 4.46 -13.73
N GLY A 31 16.65 3.83 -12.90
CA GLY A 31 15.30 3.39 -13.25
C GLY A 31 14.30 3.46 -12.09
N TRP A 32 13.01 3.38 -12.44
CA TRP A 32 11.88 3.33 -11.50
C TRP A 32 11.00 2.08 -11.73
N PRO A 33 11.57 0.85 -11.74
CA PRO A 33 10.80 -0.36 -12.02
C PRO A 33 9.88 -0.76 -10.86
N ASP A 34 10.16 -0.31 -9.63
CA ASP A 34 9.44 -0.77 -8.43
C ASP A 34 8.17 0.04 -8.18
N LEU A 35 7.02 -0.65 -8.19
CA LEU A 35 5.70 -0.04 -8.06
C LEU A 35 5.07 -0.40 -6.70
N SER A 36 4.54 0.62 -6.01
CA SER A 36 3.66 0.44 -4.86
C SER A 36 2.23 0.77 -5.30
N ILE A 37 1.33 -0.19 -5.18
CA ILE A 37 -0.01 -0.12 -5.78
C ILE A 37 -1.04 -0.41 -4.70
N THR A 38 -2.16 0.32 -4.71
CA THR A 38 -3.29 0.10 -3.81
C THR A 38 -4.60 -0.09 -4.57
N LYS A 39 -5.58 -0.69 -3.91
CA LYS A 39 -6.97 -0.71 -4.37
C LYS A 39 -7.77 0.30 -3.55
N GLY A 40 -8.47 1.20 -4.23
CA GLY A 40 -9.28 2.24 -3.59
C GLY A 40 -8.47 3.47 -3.13
N PRO A 41 -9.11 4.64 -3.03
CA PRO A 41 -8.44 5.93 -2.85
C PRO A 41 -7.97 6.21 -1.41
N GLU A 42 -8.41 5.44 -0.43
CA GLU A 42 -8.15 5.71 1.01
C GLU A 42 -6.65 5.84 1.30
N LEU A 43 -5.84 4.91 0.80
CA LEU A 43 -4.39 4.92 1.02
C LEU A 43 -3.65 5.97 0.17
N THR A 44 -4.29 6.57 -0.84
CA THR A 44 -3.61 7.61 -1.64
C THR A 44 -3.38 8.91 -0.87
N THR A 45 -4.16 9.14 0.19
CA THR A 45 -4.06 10.35 1.03
C THR A 45 -3.50 10.07 2.41
N THR A 46 -3.55 8.82 2.88
CA THR A 46 -3.08 8.44 4.23
C THR A 46 -1.77 7.65 4.21
N CYS A 47 -1.21 7.38 3.04
CA CYS A 47 0.10 6.76 2.87
C CYS A 47 1.16 7.80 2.55
N ASN A 48 2.30 7.74 3.24
CA ASN A 48 3.52 8.42 2.82
C ASN A 48 4.48 7.36 2.26
N ARG A 49 5.03 7.61 1.07
CA ARG A 49 5.94 6.68 0.41
C ARG A 49 7.20 7.44 0.02
N LYS A 50 8.36 6.91 0.43
CA LYS A 50 9.67 7.44 0.02
C LYS A 50 10.65 6.34 -0.36
N VAL A 51 11.64 6.73 -1.16
CA VAL A 51 12.77 5.87 -1.53
C VAL A 51 13.93 6.28 -0.65
N LEU A 52 14.54 5.31 0.04
CA LEU A 52 15.64 5.57 0.96
C LEU A 52 16.97 5.64 0.20
N TYR A 53 17.87 6.51 0.66
CA TYR A 53 19.23 6.66 0.12
C TYR A 53 20.25 5.72 0.79
N GLU A 54 19.80 4.94 1.77
CA GLU A 54 20.65 4.03 2.53
C GLU A 54 21.32 2.99 1.63
N PHE A 55 22.54 2.58 2.00
CA PHE A 55 23.27 1.57 1.27
C PHE A 55 22.57 0.22 1.38
N SER A 56 22.05 -0.27 0.25
CA SER A 56 21.63 -1.65 0.10
C SER A 56 22.76 -2.43 -0.58
N HIS A 57 22.88 -3.73 -0.29
CA HIS A 57 23.75 -4.64 -1.05
C HIS A 57 23.09 -5.09 -2.38
N SER A 58 22.17 -4.27 -2.91
CA SER A 58 21.39 -4.51 -4.13
C SER A 58 21.50 -3.28 -5.02
N ASP A 59 21.28 -3.46 -6.31
CA ASP A 59 21.03 -2.36 -7.25
C ASP A 59 19.63 -1.74 -7.05
N HIS A 60 18.76 -2.34 -6.24
CA HIS A 60 17.50 -1.74 -5.79
C HIS A 60 17.65 -1.01 -4.46
N LYS A 61 16.96 0.14 -4.35
CA LYS A 61 16.87 0.97 -3.14
C LYS A 61 15.66 0.56 -2.30
N TYR A 62 15.77 0.72 -0.99
CA TYR A 62 14.66 0.48 -0.09
C TYR A 62 13.51 1.47 -0.34
N ILE A 63 12.30 0.97 -0.14
CA ILE A 63 11.05 1.69 -0.24
C ILE A 63 10.41 1.67 1.14
N GLU A 64 10.34 2.84 1.77
CA GLU A 64 9.60 3.01 3.01
C GLU A 64 8.18 3.48 2.69
N THR A 65 7.20 2.88 3.36
CA THR A 65 5.77 3.15 3.16
C THR A 65 5.11 3.24 4.53
N ASP A 66 4.83 4.46 4.97
CA ASP A 66 4.10 4.74 6.21
C ASP A 66 2.61 4.79 5.92
N ILE A 67 1.84 3.91 6.57
CA ILE A 67 0.39 3.82 6.37
C ILE A 67 -0.31 4.32 7.63
N MET A 68 -1.01 5.43 7.52
CA MET A 68 -1.86 5.93 8.59
C MET A 68 -3.25 5.29 8.48
N ILE A 69 -3.60 4.47 9.47
CA ILE A 69 -4.88 3.76 9.53
C ILE A 69 -5.70 4.32 10.68
N ASN A 70 -6.85 4.91 10.36
CA ASN A 70 -7.87 5.26 11.35
C ASN A 70 -8.67 4.00 11.68
N GLN A 71 -8.27 3.28 12.72
CA GLN A 71 -9.02 2.10 13.18
C GLN A 71 -10.24 2.52 13.98
N THR A 72 -11.44 2.29 13.46
CA THR A 72 -12.67 2.39 14.24
C THR A 72 -12.86 1.11 15.05
N LYS A 73 -12.83 1.23 16.38
CA LYS A 73 -13.14 0.10 17.27
C LYS A 73 -14.65 0.00 17.48
N ASN A 74 -15.26 -1.01 16.87
CA ASN A 74 -16.67 -1.32 17.10
C ASN A 74 -16.80 -2.30 18.27
N ASN A 75 -17.48 -1.87 19.34
CA ASN A 75 -17.83 -2.74 20.45
C ASN A 75 -19.29 -3.19 20.29
N TYR A 76 -19.52 -4.49 20.19
CA TYR A 76 -20.87 -5.05 20.12
C TYR A 76 -21.22 -5.72 21.44
N LEU A 77 -22.40 -5.40 21.98
CA LEU A 77 -22.98 -6.12 23.11
C LEU A 77 -23.34 -7.54 22.66
N ARG A 78 -22.75 -8.56 23.30
CA ARG A 78 -23.14 -9.94 23.09
C ARG A 78 -24.37 -10.26 23.94
N PHE A 79 -25.54 -10.35 23.31
CA PHE A 79 -26.74 -10.89 23.96
C PHE A 79 -26.71 -12.42 23.88
N LYS A 80 -26.77 -13.09 25.03
CA LYS A 80 -27.06 -14.53 25.10
C LYS A 80 -28.52 -14.71 25.47
N SER A 81 -29.27 -15.47 24.67
CA SER A 81 -30.58 -15.98 25.11
C SER A 81 -30.38 -17.06 26.18
N ALA A 82 -31.39 -17.30 27.02
CA ALA A 82 -31.37 -18.33 28.06
C ALA A 82 -31.04 -19.74 27.51
N ASN A 83 -31.24 -19.97 26.21
CA ASN A 83 -30.98 -21.24 25.52
C ASN A 83 -29.64 -21.24 24.74
N GLY A 84 -28.77 -20.25 24.96
CA GLY A 84 -27.44 -20.18 24.34
C GLY A 84 -27.42 -19.77 22.86
N VAL A 85 -28.58 -19.56 22.23
CA VAL A 85 -28.65 -19.09 20.83
C VAL A 85 -28.26 -17.61 20.78
N THR A 86 -27.29 -17.31 19.91
CA THR A 86 -26.83 -15.94 19.64
C THR A 86 -27.73 -15.34 18.55
N ILE A 87 -28.48 -14.29 18.88
CA ILE A 87 -29.24 -13.53 17.88
C ILE A 87 -28.32 -12.44 17.33
N LYS A 88 -27.94 -12.54 16.06
CA LYS A 88 -27.33 -11.42 15.32
C LYS A 88 -28.47 -10.65 14.67
N ARG A 89 -28.58 -9.34 14.96
CA ARG A 89 -29.40 -8.42 14.16
C ARG A 89 -28.63 -8.05 12.90
#